data_AF-A0A1V4AQA2-F1
#
_entry.id   AF-A0A1V4AQA2-F1
#
_cell.length_a   1.000
_cell.length_b   1.000
_cell.length_c   1.000
_cell.angle_alpha   90.00
_cell.angle_beta   90.00
_cell.angle_gamma   90.00
#
_symmetry.space_group_name_H-M   'P 1'
#
loop_
_entity.id
_entity.type
_entity.pdbx_description
1 polymer ?
#
loop_
_entity_poly.entity_id
_entity_poly.type
_entity_poly.pdbx_seq_one_letter_code
_entity_poly.pdbx_strand_id
1 'polypeptide(L)'
;MADQFFNNAFVKDWMRKHDYLSLFPDDADKLEIAFRHFTDTTLERIYEKFLEIKRDFIKDTDKNALEALKLCEKYQCDYVLFGHTHESYVQLLNVENGKEKYYINTGTWRRRIVPGGYKKKQIVFGQQESIDYVIFKIDEQSNEVKGFQLWNGTSNRGGIVL
;
A
#
# COMPACT_ATOMS: atom_id res chain seq x y z
N MET A 1 -5.79 12.42 26.29
CA MET A 1 -4.60 11.93 25.56
C MET A 1 -4.43 12.69 24.25
N ALA A 2 -5.44 12.76 23.38
CA ALA A 2 -5.40 13.58 22.16
C ALA A 2 -5.08 15.06 22.43
N ASP A 3 -5.68 15.67 23.46
CA ASP A 3 -5.45 17.09 23.76
C ASP A 3 -3.99 17.40 24.17
N GLN A 4 -3.29 16.46 24.79
CA GLN A 4 -1.87 16.64 25.12
C GLN A 4 -0.99 16.56 23.86
N PHE A 5 -1.36 15.69 22.91
CA PHE A 5 -0.68 15.55 21.62
C PHE A 5 -0.84 16.81 20.77
N PHE A 6 -2.08 17.30 20.58
CA PHE A 6 -2.35 18.51 19.81
C PHE A 6 -1.90 19.80 20.50
N ASN A 7 -1.62 19.78 21.80
CA ASN A 7 -1.05 20.93 22.50
C ASN A 7 0.47 21.08 22.35
N ASN A 8 1.16 20.08 21.80
CA ASN A 8 2.59 20.17 21.53
C ASN A 8 2.90 21.24 20.46
N ALA A 9 3.90 22.08 20.72
CA ALA A 9 4.27 23.19 19.83
C ALA A 9 4.65 22.73 18.42
N PHE A 10 5.33 21.58 18.29
CA PHE A 10 5.66 20.98 17.00
C PHE A 10 4.41 20.56 16.24
N VAL A 11 3.47 19.89 16.91
CA VAL A 11 2.24 19.39 16.30
C VAL A 11 1.36 20.55 15.83
N LYS A 12 1.26 21.63 16.62
CA LYS A 12 0.56 22.86 16.23
C LYS A 12 1.17 23.51 14.99
N ASP A 13 2.49 23.62 14.93
CA ASP A 13 3.18 24.21 13.78
C ASP A 13 3.03 23.34 12.53
N TRP A 14 3.03 22.01 12.69
CA TRP A 14 2.80 21.07 11.60
C TRP A 14 1.37 21.14 11.07
N MET A 15 0.35 21.11 11.96
CA MET A 15 -1.07 21.22 11.60
C MET A 15 -1.32 22.49 10.79
N ARG A 16 -0.84 23.64 11.28
CA ARG A 16 -1.00 24.94 10.59
C ARG A 16 -0.39 24.97 9.18
N LYS A 17 0.66 24.18 8.91
CA LYS A 17 1.30 24.11 7.58
C LYS A 17 0.56 23.19 6.61
N HIS A 18 -0.27 22.30 7.12
CA HIS A 18 -0.98 21.26 6.37
C HIS A 18 -2.51 21.39 6.45
N ASP A 19 -2.99 22.45 7.11
CA ASP A 19 -4.37 22.91 7.14
C ASP A 19 -4.58 23.81 5.92
N TYR A 20 -5.18 23.24 4.87
CA TYR A 20 -5.43 23.89 3.60
C TYR A 20 -6.91 24.25 3.52
N LEU A 21 -7.21 25.45 3.04
CA LEU A 21 -8.58 25.90 2.78
C LEU A 21 -9.19 25.07 1.63
N SER A 22 -9.76 23.92 1.99
CA SER A 22 -10.31 22.90 1.10
C SER A 22 -11.78 22.66 1.45
N LEU A 23 -12.60 22.41 0.43
CA LEU A 23 -14.00 22.01 0.58
C LEU A 23 -14.18 20.60 1.20
N PHE A 24 -13.08 19.86 1.36
CA PHE A 24 -13.04 18.52 1.95
C PHE A 24 -11.98 18.43 3.04
N PRO A 25 -12.13 17.50 4.02
CA PRO A 25 -11.17 17.31 5.10
C PRO A 25 -9.79 17.04 4.52
N ASP A 26 -8.82 17.86 4.90
CA ASP A 26 -7.43 17.69 4.51
C ASP A 26 -6.72 16.66 5.40
N ASP A 27 -5.41 16.51 5.22
CA ASP A 27 -4.65 15.50 5.94
C ASP A 27 -4.48 15.85 7.44
N ALA A 28 -4.53 17.14 7.81
CA ALA A 28 -4.52 17.57 9.21
C ALA A 28 -5.87 17.26 9.88
N ASP A 29 -6.98 17.59 9.22
CA ASP A 29 -8.33 17.30 9.70
C ASP A 29 -8.56 15.80 9.89
N LYS A 30 -8.12 14.99 8.92
CA LYS A 30 -8.23 13.52 9.01
C LYS A 30 -7.45 12.98 10.20
N LEU A 31 -6.24 13.48 10.44
CA LEU A 31 -5.38 13.05 11.53
C LEU A 31 -5.96 13.45 12.88
N GLU A 32 -6.54 14.64 12.97
CA GLU A 32 -7.24 15.11 14.17
C GLU A 32 -8.48 14.26 14.49
N ILE A 33 -9.32 14.00 13.50
CA ILE A 33 -10.49 13.12 13.63
C ILE A 33 -10.06 11.72 14.06
N ALA A 34 -9.05 11.15 13.40
CA ALA A 34 -8.53 9.82 13.72
C ALA A 34 -8.01 9.75 15.16
N PHE A 35 -7.21 10.72 15.61
CA PHE A 35 -6.63 10.72 16.96
C PHE A 35 -7.64 11.01 18.06
N ARG A 36 -8.61 11.90 17.82
CA ARG A 36 -9.67 12.24 18.79
C ARG A 36 -10.67 11.10 18.97
N HIS A 37 -10.86 10.28 17.94
CA HIS A 37 -11.84 9.18 17.94
C HIS A 37 -11.20 7.78 17.97
N PHE A 38 -9.87 7.67 18.10
CA PHE A 38 -9.12 6.41 18.24
C PHE A 38 -9.58 5.54 19.43
N THR A 39 -10.29 6.13 20.40
CA THR A 39 -10.85 5.42 21.55
C THR A 39 -12.34 5.13 21.44
N ASP A 40 -12.99 5.56 20.36
CA ASP A 40 -14.45 5.53 20.21
C ASP A 40 -14.87 4.57 19.08
N THR A 41 -15.04 3.30 19.45
CA THR A 41 -15.31 2.15 18.55
C THR A 41 -16.52 2.30 17.62
N THR A 42 -17.43 3.24 17.91
CA THR A 42 -18.63 3.49 17.11
C THR A 42 -18.38 4.40 15.91
N LEU A 43 -17.51 5.40 16.06
CA LEU A 43 -17.13 6.32 14.99
C LEU A 43 -16.05 5.74 14.09
N GLU A 44 -15.17 4.89 14.61
CA GLU A 44 -14.24 4.09 13.79
C GLU A 44 -14.97 3.34 12.69
N ARG A 45 -16.13 2.72 12.98
CA ARG A 45 -16.89 1.96 11.98
C ARG A 45 -17.54 2.84 10.90
N ILE A 46 -17.86 4.09 11.23
CA ILE A 46 -18.41 5.07 10.28
C ILE A 46 -17.27 5.67 9.45
N TYR A 47 -16.13 5.94 10.08
CA TYR A 47 -14.93 6.44 9.43
C TYR A 47 -14.30 5.39 8.51
N GLU A 48 -14.25 4.12 8.90
CA GLU A 48 -13.83 3.01 8.03
C GLU A 48 -14.75 2.89 6.81
N LYS A 49 -16.08 2.95 7.00
CA LYS A 49 -17.02 2.99 5.86
C LYS A 49 -16.82 4.21 4.97
N PHE A 50 -16.55 5.37 5.55
CA PHE A 50 -16.28 6.59 4.80
C PHE A 50 -14.93 6.52 4.06
N LEU A 51 -13.90 5.90 4.66
CA LEU A 51 -12.61 5.62 4.04
C LEU A 51 -12.70 4.55 2.95
N GLU A 52 -13.52 3.52 3.12
CA GLU A 52 -13.84 2.54 2.07
C GLU A 52 -14.52 3.24 0.90
N ILE A 53 -15.57 4.02 1.16
CA ILE A 53 -16.26 4.81 0.13
C ILE A 53 -15.30 5.81 -0.53
N LYS A 54 -14.41 6.46 0.23
CA LYS A 54 -13.39 7.36 -0.33
C LYS A 54 -12.31 6.62 -1.11
N ARG A 55 -11.88 5.42 -0.71
CA ARG A 55 -10.95 4.56 -1.47
C ARG A 55 -11.56 4.11 -2.79
N ASP A 56 -12.86 3.87 -2.82
CA ASP A 56 -13.57 3.50 -4.04
C ASP A 56 -13.81 4.70 -4.96
N PHE A 57 -14.00 5.91 -4.41
CA PHE A 57 -14.23 7.14 -5.17
C PHE A 57 -12.96 7.90 -5.59
N ILE A 58 -11.94 7.87 -4.75
CA ILE A 58 -10.60 8.36 -5.04
C ILE A 58 -9.82 7.10 -5.37
N LYS A 59 -9.72 6.75 -6.66
CA LYS A 59 -8.58 5.94 -7.12
C LYS A 59 -7.34 6.74 -6.74
N ASP A 60 -6.84 6.51 -5.53
CA ASP A 60 -5.63 7.10 -5.01
C ASP A 60 -4.56 6.67 -6.00
N THR A 61 -4.10 7.60 -6.84
CA THR A 61 -3.08 7.31 -7.84
C THR A 61 -1.87 6.80 -7.08
N ASP A 62 -1.58 5.50 -7.19
CA ASP A 62 -0.49 4.87 -6.46
C ASP A 62 0.80 5.67 -6.74
N LYS A 63 1.31 6.34 -5.71
CA LYS A 63 2.49 7.19 -5.82
C LYS A 63 3.68 6.39 -6.33
N ASN A 64 3.80 5.11 -5.96
CA ASN A 64 4.87 4.24 -6.43
C ASN A 64 4.71 3.93 -7.92
N ALA A 65 3.48 3.73 -8.40
CA ALA A 65 3.20 3.53 -9.81
C ALA A 65 3.51 4.79 -10.64
N LEU A 66 3.17 5.98 -10.11
CA LEU A 66 3.50 7.25 -10.75
C LEU A 66 5.03 7.45 -10.86
N GLU A 67 5.76 7.21 -9.78
CA GLU A 67 7.22 7.30 -9.79
C GLU A 67 7.85 6.23 -10.70
N ALA A 68 7.30 5.01 -10.71
CA ALA A 68 7.73 3.97 -11.64
C ALA A 68 7.52 4.38 -13.10
N LEU A 69 6.40 5.03 -13.44
CA LEU A 69 6.16 5.53 -14.79
C LEU A 69 7.21 6.59 -15.18
N LYS A 70 7.54 7.52 -14.29
CA LYS A 70 8.62 8.50 -14.52
C LYS A 70 9.98 7.83 -14.74
N LEU A 71 10.28 6.76 -13.99
CA LEU A 71 11.50 5.98 -14.16
C LEU A 71 11.52 5.27 -15.53
N CYS A 72 10.41 4.67 -15.94
CA CYS A 72 10.25 4.07 -17.27
C CYS A 72 10.53 5.08 -18.38
N GLU A 73 9.98 6.30 -18.28
CA GLU A 73 10.20 7.38 -19.25
C GLU A 73 11.64 7.87 -19.23
N LYS A 74 12.22 8.08 -18.04
CA LYS A 74 13.58 8.59 -17.88
C LYS A 74 14.64 7.62 -18.40
N TYR A 75 14.49 6.32 -18.11
CA TYR A 75 15.47 5.30 -18.44
C TYR A 75 15.11 4.49 -19.69
N GLN A 76 13.99 4.82 -20.34
CA GLN A 76 13.50 4.13 -21.54
C GLN A 76 13.41 2.61 -21.32
N CYS A 77 12.82 2.22 -20.19
CA CYS A 77 12.65 0.81 -19.82
C CYS A 77 11.17 0.41 -19.74
N ASP A 78 10.92 -0.87 -19.99
CA ASP A 78 9.58 -1.46 -19.99
C ASP A 78 9.16 -1.97 -18.60
N TYR A 79 10.11 -2.18 -17.69
CA TYR A 79 9.85 -2.75 -16.36
C TYR A 79 10.58 -1.97 -15.28
N VAL A 80 9.87 -1.67 -14.19
CA VAL A 80 10.45 -1.18 -12.93
C VAL A 80 10.19 -2.20 -11.85
N LEU A 81 11.27 -2.80 -11.35
CA LEU A 81 11.23 -3.77 -10.26
C LEU A 81 11.57 -3.09 -8.94
N PHE A 82 10.71 -3.28 -7.94
CA PHE A 82 10.91 -2.73 -6.60
C PHE A 82 10.66 -3.78 -5.51
N GLY A 83 11.08 -3.45 -4.29
CA GLY A 83 10.88 -4.28 -3.11
C GLY A 83 10.53 -3.42 -1.90
N HIS A 84 10.98 -3.83 -0.71
CA HIS A 84 10.85 -3.10 0.57
C HIS A 84 9.46 -3.07 1.23
N THR A 85 8.35 -2.99 0.49
CA THR A 85 7.01 -2.93 1.10
C THR A 85 6.57 -4.25 1.75
N HIS A 86 7.25 -5.35 1.39
CA HIS A 86 6.86 -6.72 1.75
C HIS A 86 5.50 -7.17 1.18
N GLU A 87 4.99 -6.46 0.17
CA GLU A 87 3.73 -6.78 -0.52
C GLU A 87 4.01 -7.00 -2.00
N SER A 88 3.69 -8.19 -2.50
CA SER A 88 3.81 -8.51 -3.91
C SER A 88 2.65 -7.89 -4.69
N TYR A 89 2.96 -7.15 -5.75
CA TYR A 89 1.93 -6.54 -6.61
C TYR A 89 2.49 -6.23 -8.00
N VAL A 90 1.63 -6.21 -9.01
CA VAL A 90 1.95 -5.86 -10.40
C VAL A 90 0.94 -4.84 -10.90
N GLN A 91 1.43 -3.77 -11.52
CA GLN A 91 0.61 -2.76 -12.16
C GLN A 91 1.07 -2.50 -13.59
N LEU A 92 0.13 -2.56 -14.53
CA LEU A 92 0.31 -1.99 -15.86
C LEU A 92 0.29 -0.46 -15.74
N LEU A 93 1.40 0.19 -16.13
CA LEU A 93 1.57 1.62 -16.05
C LEU A 93 1.12 2.32 -17.33
N ASN A 94 1.52 1.78 -18.48
CA ASN A 94 1.25 2.36 -19.79
C ASN A 94 1.41 1.31 -20.90
N VAL A 95 0.89 1.61 -22.09
CA VAL A 95 1.13 0.85 -23.32
C VAL A 95 1.49 1.83 -24.44
N GLU A 96 2.73 1.76 -24.93
CA GLU A 96 3.23 2.65 -26.00
C GLU A 96 3.76 1.82 -27.16
N ASN A 97 3.27 2.08 -28.38
CA ASN A 97 3.66 1.36 -29.60
C ASN A 97 3.55 -0.18 -29.47
N GLY A 98 2.56 -0.65 -28.71
CA GLY A 98 2.36 -2.08 -28.44
C GLY A 98 3.33 -2.68 -27.42
N LYS A 99 4.17 -1.87 -26.77
CA LYS A 99 4.99 -2.29 -25.63
C LYS A 99 4.33 -1.88 -24.32
N GLU A 100 4.10 -2.87 -23.47
CA GLU A 100 3.54 -2.69 -22.14
C GLU A 100 4.63 -2.28 -21.15
N LYS A 101 4.31 -1.33 -20.26
CA LYS A 101 5.20 -0.88 -19.18
C LYS A 101 4.64 -1.30 -17.84
N TYR A 102 5.45 -1.93 -17.00
CA TYR A 102 5.02 -2.50 -15.73
C TYR A 102 5.81 -1.99 -14.52
N TYR A 103 5.07 -1.71 -13.44
CA TYR A 103 5.61 -1.63 -12.09
C TYR A 103 5.40 -2.99 -11.41
N ILE A 104 6.47 -3.56 -10.87
CA ILE A 104 6.43 -4.86 -10.20
C ILE A 104 7.07 -4.72 -8.82
N ASN A 105 6.29 -5.00 -7.78
CA ASN A 105 6.79 -5.14 -6.42
C ASN A 105 6.97 -6.62 -6.09
N THR A 106 8.19 -7.00 -5.75
CA THR A 106 8.62 -8.39 -5.53
C THR A 106 8.09 -9.01 -4.25
N GLY A 107 7.55 -8.21 -3.31
CA GLY A 107 7.06 -8.72 -2.03
C GLY A 107 8.18 -9.13 -1.07
N THR A 108 8.02 -10.26 -0.39
CA THR A 108 9.02 -10.74 0.58
C THR A 108 9.03 -12.25 0.77
N TRP A 109 10.14 -12.77 1.30
CA TRP A 109 10.24 -14.15 1.82
C TRP A 109 10.17 -14.18 3.35
N ARG A 110 9.76 -13.07 3.97
CA ARG A 110 9.73 -12.89 5.42
C ARG A 110 8.37 -13.28 5.98
N ARG A 111 8.40 -13.56 7.28
CA ARG A 111 7.18 -13.66 8.08
C ARG A 111 6.54 -12.28 8.24
N ARG A 112 5.27 -12.19 7.91
CA ARG A 112 4.42 -11.00 8.06
C ARG A 112 3.48 -11.18 9.24
N ILE A 113 3.19 -10.08 9.92
CA ILE A 113 2.07 -10.01 10.87
C ILE A 113 0.91 -9.41 10.09
N VAL A 114 -0.18 -10.16 9.99
CA VAL A 114 -1.37 -9.73 9.27
C VAL A 114 -2.53 -9.51 10.24
N PRO A 115 -3.26 -8.38 10.14
CA PRO A 115 -4.46 -8.19 10.92
C PRO A 115 -5.57 -9.11 10.40
N GLY A 116 -6.19 -9.85 11.31
CA GLY A 116 -7.44 -10.57 11.12
C GLY A 116 -8.56 -9.82 11.84
N GLY A 117 -9.61 -9.45 11.11
CA GLY A 117 -10.75 -8.72 11.67
C GLY A 117 -12.10 -9.26 11.21
N TYR A 118 -12.13 -10.36 10.45
CA TYR A 118 -13.37 -10.83 9.83
C TYR A 118 -14.39 -11.24 10.89
N LYS A 119 -15.43 -10.41 11.08
CA LYS A 119 -16.58 -10.56 12.01
C LYS A 119 -16.33 -10.46 13.53
N LYS A 120 -15.16 -10.04 14.02
CA LYS A 120 -14.94 -9.82 15.47
C LYS A 120 -14.89 -8.32 15.80
N LYS A 121 -15.41 -7.96 16.98
CA LYS A 121 -15.32 -6.59 17.54
C LYS A 121 -13.88 -6.16 17.89
N GLN A 122 -12.92 -7.07 17.82
CA GLN A 122 -11.52 -6.84 18.18
C GLN A 122 -10.61 -7.30 17.03
N ILE A 123 -9.58 -6.49 16.75
CA ILE A 123 -8.52 -6.83 15.80
C ILE A 123 -7.68 -7.95 16.42
N VAL A 124 -7.54 -9.06 15.70
CA VAL A 124 -6.58 -10.13 16.03
C VAL A 124 -5.41 -10.07 15.06
N PHE A 125 -4.24 -10.56 15.44
CA PHE A 125 -3.07 -10.60 14.56
C PHE A 125 -2.65 -12.05 14.33
N GLY A 126 -2.45 -12.41 13.06
CA GLY A 126 -1.91 -13.69 12.63
C GLY A 126 -0.50 -13.55 12.09
N GLN A 127 0.26 -14.65 12.11
CA GLN A 127 1.54 -14.74 11.44
C GLN A 127 1.40 -15.52 10.13
N GLN A 128 2.03 -15.02 9.08
CA GLN A 128 2.04 -15.64 7.76
C GLN A 128 3.47 -15.64 7.22
N GLU A 129 3.99 -16.78 6.78
CA GLU A 129 5.24 -16.87 6.03
C GLU A 129 4.93 -16.65 4.55
N SER A 130 5.43 -15.56 3.97
CA SER A 130 5.24 -15.26 2.55
C SER A 130 6.41 -15.77 1.72
N ILE A 131 6.13 -16.19 0.49
CA ILE A 131 7.11 -16.55 -0.53
C ILE A 131 6.65 -15.89 -1.83
N ASP A 132 7.21 -14.73 -2.12
CA ASP A 132 6.89 -13.95 -3.31
C ASP A 132 8.11 -13.84 -4.23
N TYR A 133 7.96 -14.15 -5.50
CA TYR A 133 9.04 -14.02 -6.48
C TYR A 133 8.51 -13.75 -7.88
N VAL A 134 9.35 -13.12 -8.70
CA VAL A 134 9.05 -12.80 -10.10
C VAL A 134 10.02 -13.58 -10.98
N ILE A 135 9.49 -14.25 -11.99
CA ILE A 135 10.27 -14.94 -13.02
C ILE A 135 10.17 -14.13 -14.30
N PHE A 136 11.32 -13.74 -14.85
CA PHE A 136 11.40 -13.12 -16.17
C PHE A 136 11.83 -14.17 -17.20
N LYS A 137 11.11 -14.22 -18.32
CA LYS A 137 11.51 -14.99 -19.50
C LYS A 137 12.33 -14.08 -20.40
N ILE A 138 13.61 -14.39 -20.55
CA ILE A 138 14.55 -13.64 -21.38
C ILE A 138 14.81 -14.45 -22.66
N ASP A 139 14.80 -13.78 -23.80
CA ASP A 139 15.24 -14.35 -25.08
C ASP A 139 16.77 -14.35 -25.13
N GLU A 140 17.38 -15.52 -25.32
CA GLU A 140 18.83 -15.68 -25.31
C GLU A 140 19.53 -14.97 -26.48
N GLN A 141 18.83 -14.75 -27.60
CA GLN A 141 19.43 -14.12 -28.79
C GLN A 141 19.34 -12.60 -28.72
N SER A 142 18.19 -12.06 -28.32
CA SER A 142 17.99 -10.60 -28.25
C SER A 142 18.32 -10.00 -26.89
N ASN A 143 18.49 -10.83 -25.85
CA ASN A 143 18.60 -10.43 -24.44
C ASN A 143 17.43 -9.54 -23.97
N GLU A 144 16.26 -9.69 -24.61
CA GLU A 144 15.04 -8.96 -24.26
C GLU A 144 14.13 -9.81 -23.37
N VAL A 145 13.40 -9.13 -22.48
CA VAL A 145 12.32 -9.75 -21.70
C VAL A 145 11.13 -10.02 -22.62
N LYS A 146 10.74 -11.29 -22.77
CA LYS A 146 9.56 -11.71 -23.55
C LYS A 146 8.29 -11.87 -22.71
N GLY A 147 8.43 -11.83 -21.40
CA GLY A 147 7.32 -11.89 -20.46
C GLY A 147 7.80 -12.14 -19.05
N PHE A 148 6.87 -12.06 -18.10
CA PHE A 148 7.16 -12.34 -16.70
C PHE A 148 5.98 -13.06 -16.03
N GLN A 149 6.25 -13.67 -14.89
CA GLN A 149 5.24 -14.26 -14.01
C GLN A 149 5.52 -13.83 -12.58
N LEU A 150 4.51 -13.32 -11.89
CA LEU A 150 4.56 -13.13 -10.44
C LEU A 150 3.96 -14.37 -9.77
N TRP A 151 4.70 -14.95 -8.84
CA TRP A 151 4.26 -16.06 -8.00
C TRP A 151 4.27 -15.61 -6.54
N ASN A 152 3.15 -15.79 -5.86
CA ASN A 152 2.99 -15.49 -4.45
C ASN A 152 2.41 -16.68 -3.70
N GLY A 153 3.01 -17.00 -2.56
CA GLY A 153 2.60 -18.11 -1.70
C GLY A 153 2.58 -17.68 -0.25
N THR A 154 1.62 -18.20 0.52
CA THR A 154 1.58 -17.98 1.96
C THR A 154 1.45 -19.32 2.68
N SER A 155 2.31 -19.52 3.66
CA SER A 155 2.31 -20.66 4.56
C SER A 155 1.99 -20.19 5.98
N ASN A 156 1.24 -21.00 6.71
CA ASN A 156 1.11 -20.86 8.14
C ASN A 156 1.59 -22.17 8.78
N ARG A 157 2.73 -22.13 9.47
CA ARG A 157 3.20 -23.25 10.28
C ARG A 157 2.39 -23.31 11.56
N GLY A 158 1.14 -23.75 11.47
CA GLY A 158 0.41 -24.23 12.62
C GLY A 158 0.99 -25.59 13.00
N GLY A 159 1.51 -25.73 14.23
CA GLY A 159 1.62 -27.06 14.81
C GLY A 159 0.21 -27.66 14.83
N ILE A 160 -0.03 -28.67 14.01
CA ILE A 160 -1.25 -29.45 14.10
C ILE A 160 -1.14 -30.22 15.41
N VAL A 161 -1.78 -29.71 16.46
CA VAL A 161 -2.12 -30.53 17.61
C VAL A 161 -3.32 -31.34 17.15
N LEU A 162 -3.07 -32.55 16.65
CA LEU A 162 -4.08 -33.60 16.48
C LEU A 162 -4.49 -34.13 17.85
#